data_AF-A0A2S2PUK7-F1
#
_entry.id   AF-A0A2S2PUK7-F1
#
_cell.length_a   1.000
_cell.length_b   1.000
_cell.length_c   1.000
_cell.angle_alpha   90.00
_cell.angle_beta   90.00
_cell.angle_gamma   90.00
#
_symmetry.space_group_name_H-M   'P 1'
#
loop_
_entity.id
_entity.type
_entity.pdbx_description
1 polymer ?
#
loop_
_entity_poly.entity_id
_entity_poly.type
_entity_poly.pdbx_seq_one_letter_code
_entity_poly.pdbx_strand_id
1 'polypeptide(L)'
;NFDAISCFRGEIFVFKNSLLWRLNNPGSILPRYPVQLLRFFQVLADSNQTIVKIDAAYERPDSNIVLFHGKSFYVFNGNHLIENSPRSIMDYGFPHFVNKVDAVMIHGIPQITYLFSGEYFWVYDDQHKLLLQRHRSIKEHFKGVKTPIDDVLTWKSGDTYFFTGNQYWKFNHKHNTTENGYPKNAAEFLLGCNP
;
A
#
# COMPACT_ATOMS: atom_id res chain seq x y z
N ASN A 1 4.62 8.02 11.70
CA ASN A 1 4.35 6.72 11.11
C ASN A 1 2.89 6.59 10.72
N PHE A 2 2.65 5.96 9.57
CA PHE A 2 1.35 5.63 8.97
C PHE A 2 1.26 4.11 8.83
N ASP A 3 0.06 3.54 8.80
CA ASP A 3 -0.11 2.09 8.64
C ASP A 3 -0.19 1.66 7.18
N ALA A 4 -0.76 2.49 6.31
CA ALA A 4 -0.76 2.31 4.87
C ALA A 4 -0.95 3.65 4.14
N ILE A 5 -0.48 3.74 2.90
CA ILE A 5 -0.56 4.86 1.97
C ILE A 5 -0.78 4.26 0.59
N SER A 6 -1.92 4.54 -0.03
CA SER A 6 -2.26 3.98 -1.33
C SER A 6 -2.82 5.04 -2.27
N CYS A 7 -2.66 4.82 -3.57
CA CYS A 7 -3.32 5.60 -4.60
C CYS A 7 -4.35 4.72 -5.30
N PHE A 8 -5.62 5.11 -5.22
CA PHE A 8 -6.68 4.48 -5.99
C PHE A 8 -7.70 5.51 -6.45
N ARG A 9 -8.24 5.32 -7.65
CA ARG A 9 -9.13 6.26 -8.35
C ARG A 9 -8.56 7.68 -8.45
N GLY A 10 -7.24 7.74 -8.46
CA GLY A 10 -6.49 8.97 -8.58
C GLY A 10 -6.47 9.87 -7.35
N GLU A 11 -6.71 9.36 -6.17
CA GLU A 11 -6.52 10.09 -4.92
C GLU A 11 -5.56 9.30 -4.01
N ILE A 12 -4.85 9.99 -3.13
CA ILE A 12 -4.03 9.34 -2.12
C ILE A 12 -4.89 9.12 -0.87
N PHE A 13 -4.85 7.90 -0.37
CA PHE A 13 -5.45 7.50 0.89
C PHE A 13 -4.33 7.20 1.87
N VAL A 14 -4.34 7.88 3.00
CA VAL A 14 -3.40 7.64 4.10
C VAL A 14 -4.18 7.04 5.25
N PHE A 15 -3.73 5.89 5.74
CA PHE A 15 -4.34 5.12 6.83
C PHE A 15 -3.45 5.21 8.07
N LYS A 16 -4.08 5.43 9.23
CA LYS A 16 -3.41 5.36 10.52
C LYS A 16 -4.40 4.94 11.61
N ASN A 17 -4.18 3.78 12.21
CA ASN A 17 -5.11 3.11 13.09
C ASN A 17 -6.51 3.05 12.44
N SER A 18 -7.54 3.48 13.18
CA SER A 18 -8.92 3.56 12.67
C SER A 18 -9.21 4.86 11.90
N LEU A 19 -8.20 5.67 11.56
CA LEU A 19 -8.37 6.93 10.83
C LEU A 19 -7.85 6.81 9.40
N LEU A 20 -8.51 7.55 8.51
CA LEU A 20 -8.16 7.66 7.11
C LEU A 20 -8.22 9.12 6.67
N TRP A 21 -7.27 9.54 5.83
CA TRP A 21 -7.23 10.81 5.12
C TRP A 21 -7.33 10.57 3.61
N ARG A 22 -8.01 11.47 2.89
CA ARG A 22 -7.97 11.54 1.42
C ARG A 22 -7.30 12.82 0.97
N LEU A 23 -6.46 12.70 -0.03
CA LEU A 23 -5.66 13.79 -0.57
C LEU A 23 -5.75 13.79 -2.10
N ASN A 24 -5.85 14.98 -2.69
CA ASN A 24 -5.76 15.14 -4.14
C ASN A 24 -4.31 15.04 -4.64
N ASN A 25 -3.37 15.51 -3.82
CA ASN A 25 -1.93 15.49 -4.02
C ASN A 25 -1.26 15.40 -2.65
N PRO A 26 0.01 14.98 -2.54
CA PRO A 26 0.75 15.09 -1.30
C PRO A 26 0.67 16.52 -0.73
N GLY A 27 0.35 16.65 0.56
CA GLY A 27 0.16 17.93 1.25
C GLY A 27 -1.22 18.58 1.06
N SER A 28 -2.10 18.00 0.23
CA SER A 28 -3.42 18.56 -0.09
C SER A 28 -4.55 17.66 0.40
N ILE A 29 -4.85 17.74 1.70
CA ILE A 29 -5.92 16.97 2.36
C ILE A 29 -7.28 17.52 1.92
N LEU A 30 -8.21 16.63 1.58
CA LEU A 30 -9.59 16.98 1.26
C LEU A 30 -10.35 17.46 2.51
N PRO A 31 -11.35 18.36 2.36
CA PRO A 31 -12.18 18.79 3.48
C PRO A 31 -12.87 17.62 4.19
N ARG A 32 -13.01 17.74 5.52
CA ARG A 32 -13.67 16.77 6.43
C ARG A 32 -12.88 15.47 6.69
N TYR A 33 -11.57 15.45 6.39
CA TYR A 33 -10.65 14.39 6.81
C TYR A 33 -9.79 14.84 8.01
N PRO A 34 -9.36 13.92 8.89
CA PRO A 34 -9.58 12.48 8.82
C PRO A 34 -11.02 12.04 9.13
N VAL A 35 -11.38 10.85 8.65
CA VAL A 35 -12.62 10.16 9.01
C VAL A 35 -12.31 8.79 9.63
N GLN A 36 -13.29 8.21 10.32
CA GLN A 36 -13.19 6.84 10.82
C GLN A 36 -13.21 5.84 9.66
N LEU A 37 -12.30 4.87 9.68
CA LEU A 37 -12.12 3.82 8.67
C LEU A 37 -13.44 3.10 8.37
N LEU A 38 -14.09 2.58 9.42
CA LEU A 38 -15.34 1.82 9.29
C LEU A 38 -16.53 2.71 8.89
N ARG A 39 -16.45 4.03 9.08
CA ARG A 39 -17.47 4.95 8.55
C ARG A 39 -17.31 5.16 7.05
N PHE A 40 -16.07 5.12 6.56
CA PHE A 40 -15.75 5.25 5.14
C PHE A 40 -16.01 3.93 4.39
N PHE A 41 -15.44 2.83 4.87
CA PHE A 41 -15.66 1.49 4.34
C PHE A 41 -16.67 0.73 5.19
N GLN A 42 -17.95 1.13 5.13
CA GLN A 42 -19.01 0.50 5.94
C GLN A 42 -19.13 -1.00 5.70
N VAL A 43 -18.88 -1.45 4.47
CA VAL A 43 -18.89 -2.87 4.09
C VAL A 43 -17.89 -3.72 4.88
N LEU A 44 -16.85 -3.13 5.47
CA LEU A 44 -15.90 -3.84 6.32
C LEU A 44 -16.47 -4.16 7.70
N ALA A 45 -17.43 -3.37 8.19
CA ALA A 45 -18.08 -3.62 9.47
C ALA A 45 -18.90 -4.93 9.46
N ASP A 46 -19.40 -5.33 8.29
CA ASP A 46 -20.23 -6.53 8.11
C ASP A 46 -19.40 -7.82 7.95
N SER A 47 -18.06 -7.71 7.93
CA SER A 47 -17.17 -8.82 7.58
C SER A 47 -16.92 -9.84 8.70
N ASN A 48 -17.60 -9.71 9.84
CA ASN A 48 -17.39 -10.51 11.06
C ASN A 48 -15.93 -10.53 11.60
N GLN A 49 -15.04 -9.68 11.08
CA GLN A 49 -13.68 -9.50 11.57
C GLN A 49 -13.50 -8.12 12.22
N THR A 50 -12.74 -8.07 13.30
CA THR A 50 -12.38 -6.81 13.98
C THR A 50 -11.27 -6.10 13.21
N ILE A 51 -11.64 -5.25 12.25
CA ILE A 51 -10.68 -4.45 11.48
C ILE A 51 -10.40 -3.15 12.24
N VAL A 52 -9.19 -3.05 12.79
CA VAL A 52 -8.74 -1.87 13.55
C VAL A 52 -7.83 -0.94 12.74
N LYS A 53 -7.33 -1.41 11.60
CA LYS A 53 -6.47 -0.68 10.66
C LYS A 53 -6.34 -1.41 9.32
N ILE A 54 -5.74 -0.75 8.34
CA ILE A 54 -5.32 -1.35 7.06
C ILE A 54 -3.79 -1.43 7.05
N ASP A 55 -3.24 -2.60 6.72
CA ASP A 55 -1.79 -2.82 6.65
C ASP A 55 -1.21 -2.51 5.27
N ALA A 56 -2.00 -2.70 4.20
CA ALA A 56 -1.64 -2.28 2.85
C ALA A 56 -2.91 -2.17 1.99
N ALA A 57 -2.86 -1.39 0.91
CA ALA A 57 -3.97 -1.29 -0.02
C ALA A 57 -3.49 -0.98 -1.45
N TYR A 58 -4.22 -1.43 -2.46
CA TYR A 58 -3.99 -1.04 -3.86
C TYR A 58 -5.26 -1.18 -4.70
N GLU A 59 -5.28 -0.49 -5.85
CA GLU A 59 -6.27 -0.71 -6.91
C GLU A 59 -5.67 -1.66 -7.95
N ARG A 60 -6.33 -2.79 -8.17
CA ARG A 60 -5.96 -3.77 -9.20
C ARG A 60 -6.24 -3.23 -10.61
N PRO A 61 -5.65 -3.85 -11.66
CA PRO A 61 -5.93 -3.48 -13.04
C PRO A 61 -7.41 -3.53 -13.45
N ASP A 62 -8.23 -4.34 -12.76
CA ASP A 62 -9.68 -4.43 -12.95
C ASP A 62 -10.48 -3.35 -12.18
N SER A 63 -9.79 -2.33 -11.63
CA SER A 63 -10.34 -1.22 -10.84
C SER A 63 -10.96 -1.61 -9.49
N ASN A 64 -10.81 -2.88 -9.07
CA ASN A 64 -11.18 -3.30 -7.73
C ASN A 64 -10.09 -2.91 -6.73
N ILE A 65 -10.50 -2.44 -5.57
CA ILE A 65 -9.61 -2.07 -4.47
C ILE A 65 -9.40 -3.30 -3.60
N VAL A 66 -8.16 -3.61 -3.26
CA VAL A 66 -7.80 -4.67 -2.33
C VAL A 66 -7.24 -4.03 -1.06
N LEU A 67 -7.78 -4.42 0.08
CA LEU A 67 -7.34 -3.99 1.41
C LEU A 67 -6.78 -5.19 2.17
N PHE A 68 -5.58 -5.06 2.73
CA PHE A 68 -4.93 -6.09 3.54
C PHE A 68 -5.03 -5.76 5.03
N HIS A 69 -5.32 -6.78 5.84
CA HIS A 69 -5.33 -6.71 7.30
C HIS A 69 -4.90 -8.07 7.88
N GLY A 70 -3.72 -8.11 8.51
CA GLY A 70 -3.13 -9.34 9.01
C GLY A 70 -3.01 -10.40 7.91
N LYS A 71 -3.51 -11.62 8.19
CA LYS A 71 -3.52 -12.74 7.23
C LYS A 71 -4.70 -12.72 6.26
N SER A 72 -5.50 -11.65 6.24
CA SER A 72 -6.68 -11.54 5.40
C SER A 72 -6.59 -10.38 4.43
N PHE A 73 -7.30 -10.50 3.31
CA PHE A 73 -7.55 -9.40 2.38
C PHE A 73 -9.01 -9.33 1.99
N TYR A 74 -9.41 -8.15 1.53
CA TYR A 74 -10.76 -7.80 1.16
C TYR A 74 -10.75 -7.18 -0.23
N VAL A 75 -11.61 -7.67 -1.12
CA VAL A 75 -11.79 -7.12 -2.46
C VAL A 75 -13.06 -6.29 -2.49
N PHE A 76 -12.92 -5.01 -2.85
CA PHE A 76 -13.97 -4.01 -2.85
C PHE A 76 -14.10 -3.37 -4.23
N ASN A 77 -15.30 -3.42 -4.82
CA ASN A 77 -15.54 -2.82 -6.16
C ASN A 77 -15.96 -1.34 -6.12
N GLY A 78 -15.99 -0.73 -4.94
CA GLY A 78 -16.52 0.61 -4.72
C GLY A 78 -17.88 0.65 -4.03
N ASN A 79 -18.64 -0.45 -4.07
CA ASN A 79 -19.96 -0.56 -3.45
C ASN A 79 -20.06 -1.73 -2.47
N HIS A 80 -19.52 -2.90 -2.84
CA HIS A 80 -19.66 -4.14 -2.09
C HIS A 80 -18.33 -4.88 -1.95
N LEU A 81 -18.23 -5.70 -0.90
CA LEU A 81 -17.24 -6.76 -0.83
C LEU A 81 -17.59 -7.85 -1.86
N ILE A 82 -16.59 -8.27 -2.64
CA ILE A 82 -16.73 -9.27 -3.69
C ILE A 82 -15.73 -10.41 -3.49
N GLU A 83 -15.73 -11.38 -4.41
CA GLU A 83 -14.82 -12.54 -4.39
C GLU A 83 -14.88 -13.33 -3.06
N ASN A 84 -16.04 -13.39 -2.40
CA ASN A 84 -16.20 -14.05 -1.09
C ASN A 84 -15.24 -13.50 -0.01
N SER A 85 -15.01 -12.18 -0.01
CA SER A 85 -14.17 -11.52 1.00
C SER A 85 -14.77 -11.60 2.42
N PRO A 86 -13.93 -11.66 3.48
CA PRO A 86 -12.47 -11.73 3.45
C PRO A 86 -11.92 -13.07 2.98
N ARG A 87 -10.74 -13.01 2.35
CA ARG A 87 -9.96 -14.18 1.92
C ARG A 87 -8.62 -14.23 2.63
N SER A 88 -7.97 -15.39 2.62
CA SER A 88 -6.62 -15.57 3.17
C SER A 88 -5.57 -15.04 2.22
N ILE A 89 -4.53 -14.36 2.70
CA ILE A 89 -3.38 -13.95 1.86
C ILE A 89 -2.67 -15.15 1.19
N MET A 90 -2.90 -16.37 1.67
CA MET A 90 -2.43 -17.59 1.00
C MET A 90 -3.08 -17.77 -0.39
N ASP A 91 -4.25 -17.19 -0.62
CA ASP A 91 -4.90 -17.18 -1.94
C ASP A 91 -4.17 -16.27 -2.94
N TYR A 92 -3.31 -15.36 -2.47
CA TYR A 92 -2.31 -14.65 -3.28
C TYR A 92 -1.03 -15.48 -3.51
N GLY A 93 -0.98 -16.72 -3.00
CA GLY A 93 0.18 -17.61 -3.10
C GLY A 93 1.22 -17.41 -2.01
N PHE A 94 0.96 -16.59 -0.99
CA PHE A 94 1.90 -16.41 0.11
C PHE A 94 2.07 -17.70 0.93
N PRO A 95 3.31 -18.02 1.35
CA PRO A 95 3.55 -19.16 2.22
C PRO A 95 3.08 -18.87 3.66
N HIS A 96 2.76 -19.93 4.42
CA HIS A 96 2.17 -19.85 5.77
C HIS A 96 2.93 -18.98 6.79
N PHE A 97 4.25 -18.80 6.60
CA PHE A 97 5.10 -18.01 7.49
C PHE A 97 4.95 -16.50 7.27
N VAL A 98 4.36 -16.06 6.16
CA VAL A 98 4.04 -14.65 5.93
C VAL A 98 2.78 -14.31 6.73
N ASN A 99 2.89 -13.29 7.57
CA ASN A 99 1.83 -12.93 8.53
C ASN A 99 0.98 -11.74 8.10
N LYS A 100 1.49 -10.90 7.19
CA LYS A 100 0.79 -9.76 6.60
C LYS A 100 1.50 -9.28 5.34
N VAL A 101 0.84 -8.38 4.62
CA VAL A 101 1.43 -7.58 3.54
C VAL A 101 1.65 -6.18 4.11
N ASP A 102 2.89 -5.69 4.05
CA ASP A 102 3.27 -4.37 4.56
C ASP A 102 3.04 -3.27 3.54
N ALA A 103 3.18 -3.58 2.25
CA ALA A 103 3.07 -2.58 1.19
C ALA A 103 2.72 -3.24 -0.14
N VAL A 104 2.12 -2.48 -1.06
CA VAL A 104 1.87 -2.93 -2.43
C VAL A 104 2.25 -1.85 -3.44
N MET A 105 3.06 -2.22 -4.44
CA MET A 105 3.42 -1.35 -5.55
C MET A 105 2.99 -1.97 -6.86
N ILE A 106 2.34 -1.21 -7.72
CA ILE A 106 2.18 -1.58 -9.13
C ILE A 106 3.23 -0.84 -9.95
N HIS A 107 3.90 -1.56 -10.84
CA HIS A 107 4.93 -0.99 -11.71
C HIS A 107 5.01 -1.70 -13.06
N GLY A 108 5.46 -0.97 -14.09
CA GLY A 108 5.77 -1.51 -15.41
C GLY A 108 4.59 -1.58 -16.40
N ILE A 109 4.91 -1.99 -17.64
CA ILE A 109 3.97 -2.31 -18.71
C ILE A 109 4.44 -3.64 -19.35
N PRO A 110 3.67 -4.75 -19.25
CA PRO A 110 2.41 -4.88 -18.54
C PRO A 110 2.56 -4.62 -17.03
N GLN A 111 1.46 -4.26 -16.38
CA GLN A 111 1.46 -3.95 -14.94
C GLN A 111 1.80 -5.19 -14.13
N ILE A 112 2.80 -5.08 -13.27
CA ILE A 112 3.23 -6.12 -12.33
C ILE A 112 3.02 -5.59 -10.91
N THR A 113 2.48 -6.45 -10.04
CA THR A 113 2.21 -6.12 -8.64
C THR A 113 3.31 -6.69 -7.75
N TYR A 114 3.94 -5.82 -6.97
CA TYR A 114 4.96 -6.14 -5.99
C TYR A 114 4.30 -6.12 -4.61
N LEU A 115 4.31 -7.26 -3.93
CA LEU A 115 3.74 -7.41 -2.59
C LEU A 115 4.88 -7.52 -1.58
N PHE A 116 4.97 -6.58 -0.64
CA PHE A 116 6.08 -6.47 0.31
C PHE A 116 5.70 -7.06 1.67
N SER A 117 6.63 -7.76 2.31
CA SER A 117 6.51 -8.24 3.69
C SER A 117 7.90 -8.39 4.32
N GLY A 118 8.16 -7.64 5.38
CA GLY A 118 9.45 -7.60 6.08
C GLY A 118 10.58 -7.14 5.17
N GLU A 119 11.65 -7.94 5.09
CA GLU A 119 12.83 -7.66 4.27
C GLU A 119 12.66 -8.06 2.79
N TYR A 120 11.51 -8.62 2.43
CA TYR A 120 11.30 -9.28 1.15
C TYR A 120 10.07 -8.77 0.41
N PHE A 121 10.05 -9.02 -0.90
CA PHE A 121 8.88 -8.82 -1.72
C PHE A 121 8.67 -9.99 -2.68
N TRP A 122 7.44 -10.12 -3.15
CA TRP A 122 6.99 -11.09 -4.13
C TRP A 122 6.45 -10.37 -5.36
N VAL A 123 6.52 -11.07 -6.50
CA VAL A 123 6.00 -10.57 -7.78
C VAL A 123 4.72 -11.33 -8.08
N TYR A 124 3.63 -10.60 -8.24
CA TYR A 124 2.30 -11.13 -8.49
C TYR A 124 1.75 -10.60 -9.81
N ASP A 125 1.13 -11.50 -10.56
CA ASP A 125 0.41 -11.24 -11.79
C ASP A 125 -1.09 -11.24 -11.48
N ASP A 126 -1.70 -10.05 -11.40
CA ASP A 126 -3.14 -9.91 -11.14
C ASP A 126 -4.00 -10.47 -12.29
N GLN A 127 -3.50 -10.47 -13.53
CA GLN A 127 -4.25 -10.96 -14.68
C GLN A 127 -4.42 -12.49 -14.62
N HIS A 128 -3.34 -13.20 -14.27
CA HIS A 128 -3.35 -14.65 -14.16
C HIS A 128 -3.58 -15.14 -12.72
N LYS A 129 -3.74 -14.21 -11.77
CA LYS A 129 -3.85 -14.46 -10.33
C LYS A 129 -2.74 -15.38 -9.80
N LEU A 130 -1.50 -15.13 -10.22
CA LEU A 130 -0.37 -16.02 -10.01
C LEU A 130 0.84 -15.30 -9.40
N LEU A 131 1.41 -15.90 -8.36
CA LEU A 131 2.69 -15.49 -7.81
C LEU A 131 3.83 -16.03 -8.68
N LEU A 132 4.52 -15.13 -9.39
CA LEU A 132 5.43 -15.47 -10.48
C LEU A 132 6.79 -16.01 -10.00
N GLN A 133 7.24 -15.60 -8.83
CA GLN A 133 8.60 -15.87 -8.34
C GLN A 133 8.65 -16.08 -6.82
N ARG A 134 9.68 -16.77 -6.34
CA ARG A 134 10.05 -16.76 -4.92
C ARG A 134 10.37 -15.33 -4.47
N HIS A 135 10.38 -15.12 -3.17
CA HIS A 135 10.67 -13.82 -2.58
C HIS A 135 12.06 -13.29 -2.98
N ARG A 136 12.18 -11.97 -3.14
CA ARG A 136 13.44 -11.28 -3.39
C ARG A 136 13.72 -10.26 -2.29
N SER A 137 14.99 -10.00 -2.02
CA SER A 137 15.43 -9.01 -1.03
C SER A 137 15.07 -7.60 -1.51
N ILE A 138 14.39 -6.82 -0.66
CA ILE A 138 14.06 -5.42 -0.96
C ILE A 138 15.35 -4.61 -1.09
N LYS A 139 16.29 -4.77 -0.15
CA LYS A 139 17.55 -4.02 -0.10
C LYS A 139 18.42 -4.24 -1.34
N GLU A 140 18.44 -5.45 -1.88
CA GLU A 140 19.24 -5.79 -3.06
C GLU A 140 18.59 -5.26 -4.34
N HIS A 141 17.26 -5.32 -4.43
CA HIS A 141 16.52 -4.91 -5.62
C HIS A 141 16.34 -3.39 -5.70
N PHE A 142 15.89 -2.76 -4.61
CA PHE A 142 15.63 -1.32 -4.47
C PHE A 142 16.75 -0.66 -3.66
N LYS A 143 17.87 -0.32 -4.32
CA LYS A 143 19.06 0.17 -3.60
C LYS A 143 18.78 1.50 -2.90
N GLY A 144 19.41 1.69 -1.73
CA GLY A 144 19.25 2.91 -0.93
C GLY A 144 17.94 2.99 -0.13
N VAL A 145 16.96 2.11 -0.39
CA VAL A 145 15.75 2.01 0.44
C VAL A 145 16.11 1.37 1.78
N LYS A 146 15.62 1.98 2.87
CA LYS A 146 15.73 1.42 4.21
C LYS A 146 14.68 0.33 4.39
N THR A 147 15.09 -0.83 4.90
CA THR A 147 14.21 -1.99 5.11
C THR A 147 14.11 -2.34 6.60
N PRO A 148 13.00 -2.94 7.06
CA PRO A 148 11.76 -3.15 6.32
C PRO A 148 11.05 -1.82 6.02
N ILE A 149 10.18 -1.81 5.02
CA ILE A 149 9.37 -0.64 4.67
C ILE A 149 8.01 -0.72 5.36
N ASP A 150 7.46 0.44 5.72
CA ASP A 150 6.09 0.56 6.22
C ASP A 150 5.08 0.72 5.09
N ASP A 151 5.44 1.40 3.99
CA ASP A 151 4.66 1.37 2.73
C ASP A 151 5.49 1.87 1.53
N VAL A 152 4.91 1.83 0.33
CA VAL A 152 5.40 2.41 -0.92
C VAL A 152 4.25 3.06 -1.70
N LEU A 153 4.42 4.33 -2.07
CA LEU A 153 3.48 5.06 -2.92
C LEU A 153 4.08 5.26 -4.30
N THR A 154 3.41 4.75 -5.35
CA THR A 154 3.65 5.21 -6.72
C THR A 154 2.56 6.22 -7.09
N TRP A 155 2.95 7.46 -7.33
CA TRP A 155 2.02 8.51 -7.71
C TRP A 155 1.73 8.50 -9.22
N LYS A 156 0.66 9.18 -9.64
CA LYS A 156 0.25 9.28 -11.06
C LYS A 156 1.34 9.78 -11.99
N SER A 157 2.29 10.57 -11.48
CA SER A 157 3.44 11.05 -12.25
C SER A 157 4.45 9.94 -12.57
N GLY A 158 4.31 8.76 -11.97
CA GLY A 158 5.29 7.67 -12.02
C GLY A 158 6.38 7.77 -10.96
N ASP A 159 6.37 8.81 -10.11
CA ASP A 159 7.29 8.92 -8.99
C ASP A 159 6.94 7.87 -7.91
N THR A 160 7.97 7.16 -7.42
CA THR A 160 7.82 6.16 -6.36
C THR A 160 8.50 6.64 -5.07
N TYR A 161 7.80 6.48 -3.95
CA TYR A 161 8.24 6.91 -2.62
C TYR A 161 8.14 5.74 -1.65
N PHE A 162 9.25 5.37 -1.01
CA PHE A 162 9.27 4.35 0.05
C PHE A 162 9.21 5.01 1.42
N PHE A 163 8.46 4.43 2.35
CA PHE A 163 8.24 4.97 3.68
C PHE A 163 8.76 4.02 4.76
N THR A 164 9.44 4.59 5.77
CA THR A 164 9.86 3.87 6.98
C THR A 164 9.80 4.84 8.16
N GLY A 165 8.98 4.53 9.16
CA GLY A 165 8.76 5.34 10.36
C GLY A 165 8.14 6.71 10.04
N ASN A 166 8.87 7.78 10.33
CA ASN A 166 8.46 9.15 10.00
C ASN A 166 9.20 9.69 8.76
N GLN A 167 9.89 8.82 8.02
CA GLN A 167 10.74 9.19 6.90
C GLN A 167 10.24 8.59 5.60
N TYR A 168 10.55 9.26 4.49
CA TYR A 168 10.36 8.72 3.16
C TYR A 168 11.57 8.99 2.26
N TRP A 169 11.74 8.12 1.26
CA TRP A 169 12.76 8.21 0.22
C TRP A 169 12.09 8.23 -1.15
N LYS A 170 12.43 9.21 -1.99
CA LYS A 170 12.05 9.16 -3.40
C LYS A 170 13.00 8.23 -4.15
N PHE A 171 12.44 7.32 -4.93
CA PHE A 171 13.19 6.31 -5.68
C PHE A 171 13.41 6.74 -7.12
N ASN A 172 14.65 6.63 -7.59
CA ASN A 172 15.00 6.87 -8.98
C ASN A 172 15.11 5.55 -9.72
N HIS A 173 14.07 5.23 -10.51
CA HIS A 173 14.02 4.01 -11.32
C HIS A 173 15.15 3.92 -12.36
N LYS A 174 15.65 5.05 -12.89
CA LYS A 174 16.73 5.06 -13.90
C LYS A 174 18.08 4.64 -13.30
N HIS A 175 18.37 5.10 -12.09
CA HIS A 175 19.61 4.76 -11.38
C HIS A 175 19.44 3.56 -10.44
N ASN A 176 18.23 3.04 -10.29
CA ASN A 176 17.85 1.99 -9.36
C ASN A 176 18.35 2.26 -7.93
N THR A 177 18.19 3.49 -7.46
CA THR A 177 18.57 3.92 -6.11
C THR A 177 17.72 5.10 -5.64
N THR A 178 17.67 5.34 -4.34
CA THR A 178 17.04 6.56 -3.79
C THR A 178 17.75 7.83 -4.26
N GLU A 179 16.98 8.89 -4.50
CA GLU A 179 17.52 10.20 -4.87
C GLU A 179 18.35 10.82 -3.74
N ASN A 180 19.30 11.69 -4.12
CA ASN A 180 20.08 12.47 -3.15
C ASN A 180 19.19 13.47 -2.38
N GLY A 181 19.51 13.72 -1.11
CA GLY A 181 18.73 14.63 -0.25
C GLY A 181 17.52 14.00 0.44
N TYR A 182 17.40 12.67 0.40
CA TYR A 182 16.47 11.87 1.19
C TYR A 182 17.23 11.07 2.28
N PRO A 183 16.59 10.69 3.40
CA PRO A 183 15.15 10.81 3.67
C PRO A 183 14.68 12.22 4.00
N LYS A 184 13.37 12.42 3.83
CA LYS A 184 12.63 13.61 4.31
C LYS A 184 11.46 13.18 5.21
N ASN A 185 10.82 14.13 5.88
CA ASN A 185 9.70 13.86 6.79
C ASN A 185 8.43 13.47 6.02
N ALA A 186 7.87 12.31 6.35
CA ALA A 186 6.68 11.78 5.68
C ALA A 186 5.39 12.54 6.02
N ALA A 187 5.27 13.06 7.25
CA ALA A 187 4.08 13.80 7.66
C ALA A 187 4.04 15.20 7.04
N GLU A 188 5.19 15.87 6.92
CA GLU A 188 5.33 17.12 6.15
C GLU A 188 4.93 16.89 4.68
N PHE A 189 5.45 15.82 4.06
CA PHE A 189 5.16 15.50 2.66
C PHE A 189 3.69 15.14 2.40
N LEU A 190 3.10 14.26 3.21
CA LEU A 190 1.74 13.78 2.98
C LEU A 190 0.69 14.74 3.53
N LEU A 191 0.85 15.21 4.76
CA LEU A 191 -0.21 15.94 5.46
C LEU A 191 0.02 17.46 5.45
N GLY A 192 1.15 17.96 4.93
CA GLY A 192 1.45 19.39 4.93
C GLY A 192 1.68 19.97 6.32
N CYS A 193 1.98 19.12 7.32
CA CYS A 193 2.26 19.57 8.67
C CYS A 193 3.63 20.25 8.72
N ASN A 194 3.68 21.58 8.68
CA ASN A 194 4.92 22.31 8.99
C ASN A 194 5.10 22.37 10.52
N PRO A 195 6.32 22.18 11.05
CA PRO A 195 6.61 22.38 12.46
C PRO A 195 6.43 23.84 12.91
#